data_AF-A0A2V7TS71-F1
#
_entry.id   AF-A0A2V7TS71-F1
#
_cell.length_a   1.000
_cell.length_b   1.000
_cell.length_c   1.000
_cell.angle_alpha   90.00
_cell.angle_beta   90.00
_cell.angle_gamma   90.00
#
_symmetry.space_group_name_H-M   'P 1'
#
loop_
_entity.id
_entity.type
_entity.pdbx_description
1 polymer ?
#
loop_
_entity_poly.entity_id
_entity_poly.type
_entity_poly.pdbx_seq_one_letter_code
_entity_poly.pdbx_strand_id
1 'polypeptide(L)' 'MVTARLLDKRQLRQEVGRAMRVGAGGLGGGFGWLWTQKRGVVRMYISRTDGFVWIERRADRPWLITPERPEAFVRALSS' A
#
# COMPACT_ATOMS: atom_id res chain seq x y z
N MET A 1 -14.22 -0.76 10.39
CA MET A 1 -14.38 -1.23 9.00
C MET A 1 -13.05 -1.05 8.29
N VAL A 2 -12.60 -2.10 7.62
CA VAL A 2 -11.38 -2.14 6.82
C VAL A 2 -11.82 -2.38 5.38
N THR A 3 -11.25 -1.65 4.43
CA THR A 3 -11.54 -1.85 3.00
C THR A 3 -10.24 -2.07 2.27
N ALA A 4 -10.13 -3.18 1.53
CA ALA A 4 -8.95 -3.50 0.74
C ALA A 4 -9.27 -3.42 -0.74
N ARG A 5 -8.34 -2.91 -1.54
CA ARG A 5 -8.45 -2.88 -3.01
C ARG A 5 -7.11 -3.09 -3.68
N LEU A 6 -7.13 -3.80 -4.80
CA LEU A 6 -5.97 -3.97 -5.67
C LEU A 6 -5.78 -2.71 -6.51
N LEU A 7 -4.54 -2.22 -6.59
CA LEU A 7 -4.14 -1.09 -7.41
C LEU A 7 -2.99 -1.49 -8.34
N ASP A 8 -3.04 -1.05 -9.59
CA ASP A 8 -1.88 -1.03 -10.45
C ASP A 8 -0.97 0.20 -10.18
N LYS A 9 0.17 0.30 -10.88
CA LYS A 9 1.11 1.43 -10.74
C LYS A 9 0.47 2.79 -11.06
N ARG A 10 -0.40 2.85 -12.08
CA ARG A 10 -1.05 4.09 -12.53
C ARG A 10 -2.07 4.54 -11.49
N GLN A 11 -2.92 3.63 -11.04
CA GLN A 11 -3.91 3.87 -9.99
C GLN A 11 -3.22 4.27 -8.69
N LEU A 12 -2.15 3.59 -8.29
CA LEU A 12 -1.37 3.97 -7.11
C LEU A 12 -0.82 5.39 -7.24
N ARG A 13 -0.25 5.77 -8.39
CA ARG A 13 0.25 7.13 -8.60
C ARG A 13 -0.86 8.18 -8.57
N GLN A 14 -2.04 7.87 -9.10
CA GLN A 14 -3.22 8.74 -9.02
C GLN A 14 -3.68 8.91 -7.57
N GLU A 15 -3.65 7.83 -6.80
CA GLU A 15 -4.04 7.73 -5.40
C GLU A 15 -3.13 8.57 -4.49
N VAL A 16 -1.81 8.44 -4.64
CA VAL A 16 -0.83 9.02 -3.70
C VAL A 16 -0.18 10.32 -4.17
N GLY A 17 -0.18 10.60 -5.49
CA GLY A 17 0.57 11.69 -6.09
C GLY A 17 2.07 11.43 -6.08
N ARG A 18 2.88 12.47 -5.81
CA ARG A 18 4.30 12.26 -5.51
C ARG A 18 4.44 11.56 -4.16
N ALA A 19 5.43 10.67 -4.06
CA ALA A 19 5.68 9.94 -2.83
C ALA A 19 7.18 9.80 -2.57
N MET A 20 7.56 9.84 -1.29
CA MET A 20 8.92 9.64 -0.82
C MET A 20 8.90 8.60 0.29
N ARG A 21 9.79 7.61 0.17
CA ARG A 21 9.95 6.59 1.20
C ARG A 21 10.65 7.20 2.43
N VAL A 22 10.11 6.91 3.60
CA VAL A 22 10.65 7.29 4.91
C VAL A 22 10.82 6.02 5.74
N GLY A 23 12.04 5.50 5.80
CA GLY A 23 12.37 4.27 6.54
C GLY A 23 13.45 3.41 5.89
N ALA A 24 13.80 2.31 6.57
CA ALA A 24 14.80 1.35 6.12
C ALA A 24 14.25 0.44 5.00
N GLY A 25 15.13 -0.10 4.16
CA GLY A 25 14.76 -1.06 3.14
C GLY A 25 16.00 -1.62 2.46
N GLY A 26 15.89 -2.88 2.02
CA GLY A 26 16.97 -3.65 1.42
C GLY A 26 16.79 -3.85 -0.09
N LEU A 27 17.64 -4.69 -0.68
CA LEU A 27 17.82 -4.91 -2.12
C LEU A 27 16.60 -5.47 -2.90
N GLY A 28 15.44 -5.65 -2.25
CA GLY A 28 14.24 -6.22 -2.89
C GLY A 28 12.91 -5.70 -2.35
N GLY A 29 12.91 -4.63 -1.56
CA GLY A 29 11.68 -4.13 -0.95
C GLY A 29 11.87 -2.98 0.03
N GLY A 30 10.76 -2.45 0.52
CA GLY A 30 10.72 -1.39 1.52
C GLY A 30 9.66 -1.67 2.57
N PHE A 31 10.04 -1.48 3.83
CA PHE A 31 9.12 -1.47 4.97
C PHE A 31 9.21 -0.12 5.67
N GLY A 32 8.15 0.29 6.34
CA GLY A 32 8.12 1.54 7.11
C GLY A 32 7.05 2.48 6.61
N TRP A 33 7.43 3.72 6.30
CA TRP A 33 6.49 4.77 5.94
C TRP A 33 6.70 5.24 4.50
N LEU A 34 5.60 5.60 3.87
CA LEU A 34 5.59 6.30 2.59
C LEU A 34 4.92 7.65 2.83
N TRP A 35 5.68 8.73 2.73
CA TRP A 35 5.11 10.06 2.71
C TRP A 35 4.53 10.30 1.31
N THR A 36 3.29 10.74 1.23
CA THR A 36 2.56 10.94 -0.02
C THR A 36 1.94 12.33 -0.06
N GLN A 37 1.87 12.91 -1.26
CA GLN A 37 1.29 14.23 -1.47
C GLN A 37 -0.21 14.27 -1.16
N LYS A 38 -0.97 13.23 -1.53
CA LYS A 38 -2.44 13.23 -1.46
C LYS A 38 -3.03 12.51 -0.25
N ARG A 39 -2.32 11.53 0.31
CA ARG A 39 -2.82 10.67 1.40
C ARG A 39 -2.05 10.83 2.71
N GLY A 40 -1.10 11.77 2.76
CA GLY A 40 -0.21 11.95 3.91
C GLY A 40 0.70 10.74 4.10
N VAL A 41 0.89 10.31 5.34
CA VAL A 41 1.77 9.17 5.66
C VAL A 41 1.00 7.86 5.57
N VAL A 42 1.51 6.93 4.77
CA VAL A 42 1.00 5.58 4.55
C VAL A 42 1.97 4.57 5.16
N ARG A 43 1.47 3.52 5.82
CA ARG A 43 2.33 2.41 6.25
C ARG A 43 2.61 1.50 5.07
N MET A 44 3.86 1.08 4.91
CA MET A 44 4.32 0.39 3.72
C MET A 44 4.96 -0.95 4.07
N TYR A 45 4.61 -1.98 3.30
CA TYR A 45 5.34 -3.25 3.23
C TYR A 45 5.33 -3.78 1.78
N ILE A 46 6.33 -3.38 1.01
CA ILE A 46 6.41 -3.64 -0.44
C ILE A 46 7.63 -4.53 -0.69
N SER A 47 7.42 -5.67 -1.35
CA SER A 47 8.44 -6.64 -1.75
C SER A 47 8.48 -6.89 -3.26
N ARG A 48 7.57 -6.29 -4.02
CA ARG A 48 7.48 -6.35 -5.49
C ARG A 48 6.92 -5.04 -6.06
N THR A 49 7.03 -4.83 -7.37
CA THR A 49 6.61 -3.56 -7.99
C THR A 49 5.20 -3.61 -8.60
N ASP A 50 4.45 -4.68 -8.37
CA ASP A 50 3.09 -4.90 -8.83
C ASP A 50 2.21 -5.49 -7.71
N GLY A 51 0.94 -5.77 -8.01
CA GLY A 51 0.03 -6.40 -7.05
C GLY A 51 -0.19 -5.58 -5.76
N PHE A 52 -0.20 -4.25 -5.87
CA PHE A 52 -0.35 -3.38 -4.71
C PHE A 52 -1.73 -3.51 -4.10
N VAL A 53 -1.80 -3.84 -2.82
CA VAL A 53 -3.04 -3.80 -2.05
C VAL A 53 -3.03 -2.57 -1.17
N TRP A 54 -4.03 -1.72 -1.39
CA TRP A 54 -4.33 -0.57 -0.55
C TRP A 54 -5.39 -0.92 0.47
N ILE A 55 -5.10 -0.69 1.74
CA ILE A 55 -5.98 -1.00 2.86
C ILE A 55 -6.35 0.30 3.57
N GLU A 56 -7.61 0.69 3.47
CA GLU A 56 -8.21 1.79 4.23
C GLU A 56 -8.64 1.30 5.60
N ARG A 57 -8.39 2.10 6.64
CA ARG A 57 -8.72 1.80 8.03
C ARG A 57 -9.42 3.01 8.64
N ARG A 58 -10.61 2.82 9.23
CA ARG A 58 -11.46 3.93 9.72
C ARG A 58 -10.81 4.89 10.72
N ALA A 59 -9.86 4.41 11.52
CA ALA A 59 -9.23 5.19 12.60
C ALA A 59 -7.70 5.15 12.57
N ASP A 60 -7.10 4.72 11.46
CA ASP A 60 -5.64 4.61 11.34
C ASP A 60 -5.19 4.98 9.92
N ARG A 61 -3.89 5.21 9.75
CA ARG A 61 -3.27 5.47 8.45
C ARG A 61 -3.50 4.28 7.51
N PRO A 62 -3.67 4.53 6.20
CA PRO A 62 -3.81 3.47 5.22
C PRO A 62 -2.52 2.68 5.09
N TRP A 63 -2.65 1.44 4.64
CA TRP A 63 -1.51 0.55 4.39
C TRP A 63 -1.39 0.26 2.90
N LEU A 64 -0.15 0.22 2.43
CA LEU A 64 0.22 -0.18 1.09
C LEU A 64 1.14 -1.40 1.20
N ILE A 65 0.64 -2.55 0.75
CA ILE A 65 1.37 -3.80 0.83
C ILE A 65 1.37 -4.55 -0.50
N THR A 66 2.28 -5.50 -0.67
CA THR A 66 2.29 -6.42 -1.82
C THR A 66 2.25 -7.87 -1.34
N PRO A 67 1.05 -8.44 -1.09
CA PRO A 67 0.92 -9.82 -0.65
C PRO A 67 1.31 -10.79 -1.77
N GLU A 68 1.63 -12.02 -1.41
CA GLU A 68 1.98 -13.06 -2.38
C GLU A 68 0.84 -13.37 -3.36
N ARG A 69 -0.41 -13.39 -2.85
CA ARG A 69 -1.65 -13.63 -3.59
C ARG A 69 -2.62 -12.44 -3.41
N PRO A 70 -2.47 -11.33 -4.17
CA PRO A 70 -3.19 -10.08 -3.93
C PRO A 70 -4.72 -10.19 -3.97
N GLU A 71 -5.27 -10.92 -4.95
CA GLU A 71 -6.71 -11.07 -5.15
C GLU A 71 -7.33 -11.89 -4.02
N ALA A 72 -6.68 -12.98 -3.63
CA ALA A 72 -7.12 -13.81 -2.51
C ALA A 72 -7.09 -13.02 -1.18
N PHE A 73 -6.07 -12.20 -1.00
CA PHE A 73 -5.93 -11.34 0.17
C PHE A 73 -7.04 -10.29 0.26
N VAL A 74 -7.36 -9.61 -0.84
CA VAL A 74 -8.46 -8.62 -0.89
C VAL A 74 -9.81 -9.27 -0.59
N ARG A 75 -10.08 -10.46 -1.17
CA ARG A 75 -11.31 -11.22 -0.88
C ARG A 75 -11.44 -11.56 0.60
N ALA A 76 -10.36 -12.01 1.23
CA ALA A 76 -10.35 -12.37 2.65
C ALA A 76 -10.61 -11.17 3.58
N LEU A 77 -10.18 -9.96 3.21
CA LEU A 77 -10.43 -8.75 4.00
C LEU A 77 -11.79 -8.09 3.75
N SER A 78 -12.50 -8.52 2.70
CA SER A 78 -13.82 -7.99 2.32
C SER A 78 -14.97 -8.86 2.81
N SER A 79 -14.65 -9.98 3.47
CA SER A 79 -15.60 -10.90 4.13
C SER A 79 -15.82 -10.46 5.57
#